data_AF-A0A1F9C2Q3-F1
#
_entry.id   AF-A0A1F9C2Q3-F1
#
_cell.length_a   1.000
_cell.length_b   1.000
_cell.length_c   1.000
_cell.angle_alpha   90.00
_cell.angle_beta   90.00
_cell.angle_gamma   90.00
#
_symmetry.space_group_name_H-M   'P 1'
#
loop_
_entity.id
_entity.type
_entity.pdbx_description
1 polymer ?
#
loop_
_entity_poly.entity_id
_entity_poly.type
_entity_poly.pdbx_seq_one_letter_code
_entity_poly.pdbx_strand_id
1 'polypeptide(L)'
;MESRTKDLKEAIREERLVMRDEPMWAYDDPEEPWKAFRKEGAPIEREYLEIRKTLHDAEEALRADPGDENRNAAVKYLRRRLSELEKTASWLTSETPVEVLLWGVPHG
;
A
#
# COMPACT_ATOMS: atom_id res chain seq x y z
N MET A 1 24.65 -54.94 -16.03
CA MET A 1 24.10 -54.09 -14.94
C MET A 1 24.24 -52.59 -15.24
N GLU A 2 25.14 -52.17 -16.13
CA GLU A 2 25.40 -50.75 -16.44
C GLU A 2 24.32 -50.03 -17.27
N SER A 3 23.45 -50.75 -17.98
CA SER A 3 22.38 -50.15 -18.79
C SER A 3 21.33 -49.45 -17.93
N ARG A 4 20.80 -50.14 -16.91
CA ARG A 4 19.76 -49.60 -16.00
C ARG A 4 20.19 -48.34 -15.27
N THR A 5 21.48 -48.21 -14.96
CA THR A 5 22.03 -47.02 -14.30
C THR A 5 22.17 -45.82 -15.22
N LYS A 6 22.27 -46.04 -16.54
CA LYS A 6 22.33 -44.99 -17.54
C LYS A 6 20.93 -44.42 -17.78
N ASP A 7 19.94 -45.31 -17.88
CA ASP A 7 18.52 -44.97 -18.05
C ASP A 7 17.99 -44.15 -16.86
N LEU A 8 18.39 -44.50 -15.64
CA LEU A 8 18.03 -43.74 -14.42
C LEU A 8 18.61 -42.32 -14.39
N LYS A 9 19.83 -42.12 -14.89
CA LYS A 9 20.45 -40.78 -14.96
C LYS A 9 19.78 -39.92 -16.02
N GLU A 10 19.31 -40.53 -17.10
CA GLU A 10 18.60 -39.86 -18.17
C GLU A 10 17.20 -39.45 -17.72
N ALA A 11 16.47 -40.33 -17.04
CA ALA A 11 15.18 -40.02 -16.42
C ALA A 11 15.27 -38.88 -15.39
N ILE A 12 16.27 -38.89 -14.50
CA ILE A 12 16.50 -37.80 -13.52
C ILE A 12 16.82 -36.47 -14.23
N ARG A 13 17.54 -36.52 -15.34
CA ARG A 13 17.89 -35.33 -16.12
C ARG A 13 16.67 -34.75 -16.85
N GLU A 14 15.82 -35.61 -17.40
CA GLU A 14 14.56 -35.23 -18.04
C GLU A 14 13.57 -34.66 -17.02
N GLU A 15 13.42 -35.29 -15.85
CA GLU A 15 12.58 -34.78 -14.75
C GLU A 15 13.04 -33.40 -14.25
N ARG A 16 14.36 -33.18 -14.16
CA ARG A 16 14.94 -31.86 -13.85
C ARG A 16 14.72 -30.80 -14.94
N LEU A 17 14.56 -31.22 -16.19
CA LEU A 17 14.26 -30.31 -17.30
C LEU A 17 12.77 -29.93 -17.31
N VAL A 18 11.88 -30.87 -17.00
CA VAL A 18 10.44 -30.62 -16.83
C VAL A 18 10.16 -29.67 -15.66
N MET A 19 10.87 -29.81 -14.53
CA MET A 19 10.81 -28.87 -13.40
C MET A 19 11.30 -27.45 -13.75
N ARG A 20 12.05 -27.29 -14.85
CA ARG A 20 12.57 -25.99 -15.31
C ARG A 20 11.59 -25.25 -16.23
N ASP A 21 10.58 -25.97 -16.73
CA ASP A 21 9.45 -25.46 -17.51
C ASP A 21 8.19 -25.28 -16.65
N GLU A 22 8.25 -25.56 -15.34
CA GLU A 22 7.27 -25.03 -14.40
C GLU A 22 7.33 -23.49 -14.48
N PRO A 23 6.19 -22.82 -14.72
CA PRO A 23 6.25 -21.44 -15.12
C PRO A 23 6.87 -20.62 -13.96
N MET A 24 7.84 -19.78 -14.29
CA MET A 24 8.57 -18.86 -13.39
C MET A 24 7.68 -17.77 -12.77
N TRP A 25 6.36 -17.96 -12.74
CA TRP A 25 5.36 -16.95 -12.34
C TRP A 25 5.34 -16.64 -10.84
N ALA A 26 6.27 -17.21 -10.06
CA ALA A 26 6.28 -17.08 -8.60
C ALA A 26 7.09 -15.89 -8.06
N TYR A 27 7.83 -15.14 -8.89
CA TYR A 27 8.60 -13.98 -8.41
C TYR A 27 8.69 -12.86 -9.45
N ASP A 28 7.57 -12.22 -9.76
CA ASP A 28 7.66 -10.76 -9.88
C ASP A 28 7.96 -10.27 -8.46
N ASP A 29 9.15 -9.72 -8.24
CA ASP A 29 9.62 -9.30 -6.91
C ASP A 29 8.54 -8.42 -6.24
N PRO A 30 7.84 -8.92 -5.19
CA PRO A 30 6.74 -8.16 -4.57
C PRO A 30 7.25 -6.85 -3.93
N GLU A 31 8.56 -6.70 -3.78
CA GLU A 31 9.18 -5.45 -3.34
C GLU A 31 8.98 -4.29 -4.32
N GLU A 32 8.94 -4.51 -5.63
CA GLU A 32 8.88 -3.41 -6.61
C GLU A 32 7.52 -2.67 -6.60
N PRO A 33 6.36 -3.36 -6.67
CA PRO A 33 5.06 -2.71 -6.51
C PRO A 33 4.91 -2.04 -5.15
N TRP A 34 5.45 -2.66 -4.10
CA TRP A 34 5.44 -2.10 -2.75
C TRP A 34 6.26 -0.81 -2.64
N LYS A 35 7.49 -0.80 -3.16
CA LYS A 35 8.36 0.39 -3.19
C LYS A 35 7.72 1.51 -3.99
N ALA A 36 7.12 1.20 -5.14
CA ALA A 36 6.37 2.17 -5.95
C ALA A 36 5.20 2.77 -5.16
N PHE A 37 4.37 1.92 -4.55
CA PHE A 37 3.26 2.36 -3.72
C PHE A 37 3.73 3.23 -2.55
N ARG A 38 4.77 2.84 -1.80
CA ARG A 38 5.30 3.65 -0.69
C ARG A 38 5.86 4.99 -1.16
N LYS A 39 6.53 5.02 -2.31
CA LYS A 39 7.06 6.24 -2.90
C LYS A 39 5.95 7.24 -3.25
N GLU A 40 4.84 6.76 -3.79
CA GLU A 40 3.69 7.58 -4.18
C GLU A 40 2.76 7.91 -3.01
N GLY A 41 2.57 6.98 -2.06
CA GLY A 41 1.67 7.11 -0.92
C GLY A 41 2.26 7.93 0.23
N ALA A 42 3.58 7.89 0.47
CA ALA A 42 4.19 8.60 1.60
C ALA A 42 3.97 10.13 1.57
N PRO A 43 4.03 10.83 0.42
CA PRO A 43 3.65 12.24 0.34
C PRO A 43 2.19 12.50 0.71
N ILE A 44 1.28 11.61 0.31
CA ILE A 44 -0.16 11.72 0.59
C ILE A 44 -0.42 11.53 2.09
N GLU A 45 0.19 10.51 2.69
CA GLU A 45 0.12 10.25 4.14
C GLU A 45 0.67 11.43 4.95
N ARG A 46 1.78 12.03 4.48
CA ARG A 46 2.35 13.22 5.11
C ARG A 46 1.39 14.40 5.04
N GLU A 47 0.87 14.71 3.85
CA GLU A 47 -0.11 15.79 3.66
C GLU A 47 -1.34 15.57 4.57
N TYR A 48 -1.84 14.34 4.63
CA TYR A 48 -2.97 13.97 5.47
C TYR A 48 -2.71 14.28 6.96
N LEU A 49 -1.57 13.86 7.49
CA LEU A 49 -1.21 14.11 8.89
C LEU A 49 -0.98 15.60 9.17
N GLU A 50 -0.34 16.32 8.26
CA GLU A 50 -0.12 17.77 8.37
C GLU A 50 -1.45 18.54 8.39
N ILE A 51 -2.39 18.18 7.52
CA ILE A 51 -3.73 18.78 7.50
C ILE A 51 -4.48 18.47 8.78
N ARG A 52 -4.45 17.24 9.29
CA ARG A 52 -5.12 16.89 10.55
C ARG A 52 -4.60 17.69 11.74
N LYS A 53 -3.28 17.85 11.83
CA LYS A 53 -2.67 18.67 12.88
C LYS A 53 -3.07 20.14 12.73
N THR A 54 -2.96 20.67 11.53
CA THR A 54 -3.30 22.08 11.25
C THR A 54 -4.79 22.36 11.50
N LEU A 55 -5.66 21.41 11.15
CA LEU A 55 -7.09 21.50 11.41
C LEU A 55 -7.38 21.50 12.91
N HIS A 56 -6.75 20.62 13.69
CA HIS A 56 -6.88 20.61 15.14
C HIS A 56 -6.50 21.97 15.74
N ASP A 57 -5.34 22.51 15.37
CA ASP A 57 -4.85 23.79 15.88
C ASP A 57 -5.76 24.96 15.45
N ALA A 58 -6.27 24.93 14.22
CA ALA A 58 -7.20 25.93 13.71
C ALA A 58 -8.57 25.86 14.42
N GLU A 59 -9.07 24.67 14.73
CA GLU A 59 -10.31 24.46 15.48
C GLU A 59 -10.16 24.90 16.94
N GLU A 60 -9.00 24.67 17.55
CA GLU A 60 -8.69 25.16 18.90
C GLU A 60 -8.64 26.69 18.92
N ALA A 61 -7.97 27.31 17.96
CA ALA A 61 -7.92 28.76 17.82
C ALA A 61 -9.31 29.38 17.56
N LEU A 62 -10.14 28.72 16.75
CA LEU A 62 -11.53 29.16 16.50
C LEU A 62 -12.41 28.99 17.74
N ARG A 63 -12.16 27.97 18.59
CA ARG A 63 -12.86 27.82 19.87
C ARG A 63 -12.51 28.96 20.84
N ALA A 64 -11.27 29.43 20.81
CA ALA A 64 -10.83 30.58 21.60
C ALA A 64 -11.43 31.91 21.11
N ASP A 65 -11.63 32.05 19.80
CA ASP A 65 -12.23 33.25 19.19
C ASP A 65 -13.23 32.86 18.06
N PRO A 66 -14.50 32.61 18.41
CA PRO A 66 -15.50 32.12 17.47
C PRO A 66 -15.91 33.13 16.38
N GLY A 67 -15.59 34.41 16.56
CA GLY A 67 -15.95 35.49 15.64
C GLY A 67 -14.98 35.67 14.48
N ASP A 68 -13.85 34.96 14.47
CA ASP A 68 -12.82 35.11 13.45
C ASP A 68 -13.22 34.42 12.13
N GLU A 69 -13.71 35.22 11.19
CA GLU A 69 -14.10 34.77 9.84
C GLU A 69 -12.94 34.12 9.08
N ASN A 70 -11.69 34.57 9.28
CA ASN A 70 -10.53 34.00 8.60
C ASN A 70 -10.25 32.58 9.10
N ARG A 71 -10.29 32.38 10.43
CA ARG A 71 -10.14 31.05 11.04
C ARG A 71 -11.27 30.12 10.62
N ASN A 72 -12.49 30.63 10.53
CA ASN A 72 -13.65 29.86 10.09
C ASN A 72 -13.50 29.39 8.62
N ALA A 73 -13.04 30.29 7.74
CA ALA A 73 -12.72 29.96 6.35
C ALA A 73 -11.58 28.93 6.25
N ALA A 74 -10.53 29.07 7.06
CA ALA A 74 -9.41 28.13 7.12
C ALA A 74 -9.86 26.72 7.55
N VAL A 75 -10.64 26.61 8.63
CA VAL A 75 -11.22 25.33 9.10
C VAL A 75 -12.09 24.69 8.01
N LYS A 76 -12.94 25.47 7.34
CA LYS A 76 -13.78 24.98 6.24
C LYS A 76 -12.95 24.45 5.07
N TYR A 77 -11.89 25.15 4.69
CA TYR A 77 -10.97 24.72 3.64
C TYR A 77 -10.25 23.42 4.03
N LEU A 78 -9.67 23.35 5.23
CA LEU A 78 -8.92 22.18 5.71
C LEU A 78 -9.82 20.95 5.80
N ARG A 79 -11.05 21.08 6.31
CA ARG A 79 -12.04 19.98 6.33
C ARG A 79 -12.38 19.48 4.93
N ARG A 80 -12.54 20.39 3.96
CA ARG A 80 -12.80 20.01 2.57
C ARG A 80 -11.61 19.25 1.98
N ARG A 81 -10.39 19.77 2.15
CA ARG A 81 -9.17 19.13 1.64
C ARG A 81 -8.95 17.76 2.27
N LEU A 82 -9.19 17.62 3.57
CA LEU A 82 -9.12 16.34 4.28
C LEU A 82 -10.11 15.33 3.67
N SER A 83 -11.37 15.73 3.48
CA SER A 83 -12.38 14.87 2.86
C SER A 83 -12.05 14.49 1.41
N GLU A 84 -11.44 15.39 0.64
CA GLU A 84 -10.96 15.09 -0.72
C GLU A 84 -9.85 14.03 -0.68
N LEU A 85 -8.88 14.14 0.22
CA LEU A 85 -7.82 13.15 0.41
C LEU A 85 -8.38 11.79 0.82
N GLU A 86 -9.33 11.73 1.75
CA GLU A 86 -9.94 10.48 2.21
C GLU A 86 -10.76 9.78 1.10
N LYS A 87 -11.32 10.55 0.16
CA LYS A 87 -12.01 9.99 -1.01
C LYS A 87 -11.05 9.41 -2.04
N THR A 88 -9.91 10.08 -2.27
CA THR A 88 -8.93 9.66 -3.26
C THR A 88 -8.03 8.53 -2.73
N ALA A 89 -7.72 8.57 -1.45
CA ALA A 89 -6.83 7.63 -0.76
C ALA A 89 -7.57 6.99 0.43
N SER A 90 -8.48 6.08 0.13
CA SER A 90 -9.33 5.41 1.14
C SER A 90 -8.55 4.62 2.18
N TRP A 91 -7.30 4.22 1.89
CA TRP A 91 -6.45 3.52 2.86
C TRP A 91 -6.04 4.40 4.04
N LEU A 92 -6.12 5.73 3.93
CA LEU A 92 -5.80 6.66 5.03
C LEU A 92 -6.75 6.54 6.22
N THR A 93 -7.98 6.08 6.00
CA THR A 93 -9.02 5.91 7.01
C THR A 93 -9.39 4.45 7.24
N SER A 94 -8.68 3.53 6.60
CA SER A 94 -8.90 2.10 6.76
C SER A 94 -8.51 1.63 8.17
N GLU A 95 -9.34 0.80 8.77
CA GLU A 95 -9.01 0.08 10.02
C GLU A 95 -7.99 -1.05 9.76
N THR A 96 -7.87 -1.48 8.50
CA THR A 96 -6.96 -2.53 8.06
C THR A 96 -5.72 -1.89 7.44
N PRO A 97 -4.50 -2.36 7.77
CA PRO A 97 -3.28 -1.92 7.10
C PRO A 97 -3.38 -2.10 5.58
N VAL A 98 -2.92 -1.10 4.82
CA VAL A 98 -3.04 -1.07 3.36
C VAL A 98 -2.33 -2.25 2.70
N GLU A 99 -1.28 -2.76 3.35
CA GLU A 99 -0.52 -3.92 2.93
C GLU A 99 -1.39 -5.18 2.89
N VAL A 100 -2.25 -5.33 3.90
CA VAL A 100 -3.19 -6.44 3.99
C VAL A 100 -4.31 -6.28 2.96
N LEU A 101 -4.74 -5.06 2.68
CA LEU A 101 -5.77 -4.78 1.66
C LEU A 101 -5.28 -5.08 0.24
N LEU A 102 -4.01 -4.79 -0.07
CA LEU A 102 -3.46 -4.89 -1.42
C LEU A 102 -2.74 -6.22 -1.70
N TRP A 103 -2.05 -6.78 -0.71
CA TRP A 103 -1.23 -7.99 -0.87
C TRP A 103 -1.57 -9.09 0.14
N GLY A 104 -2.58 -8.90 0.99
CA GLY A 104 -3.08 -9.97 1.85
C GLY A 104 -3.62 -11.11 1.00
N VAL A 105 -3.34 -12.35 1.40
CA VAL A 105 -3.98 -13.52 0.79
C VAL A 105 -5.47 -13.41 1.09
N PRO A 106 -6.38 -13.50 0.10
CA PRO A 106 -7.81 -13.53 0.37
C PRO A 106 -8.08 -14.78 1.22
N HIS A 107 -8.30 -14.58 2.52
CA HIS A 107 -8.57 -15.69 3.43
C HIS A 107 -9.88 -16.37 3.00
N GLY A 108 -9.76 -17.63 2.58
CA GLY A 108 -10.84 -18.59 2.35
C GLY A 108 -10.43 -19.94 2.92
#